data_AF-A0A1F4QSR3-F1
#
_entry.id   AF-A0A1F4QSR3-F1
#
_cell.length_a   1.000
_cell.length_b   1.000
_cell.length_c   1.000
_cell.angle_alpha   90.00
_cell.angle_beta   90.00
_cell.angle_gamma   90.00
#
_symmetry.space_group_name_H-M   'P 1'
#
loop_
_entity.id
_entity.type
_entity.pdbx_description
1 polymer ?
#
loop_
_entity_poly.entity_id
_entity_poly.type
_entity_poly.pdbx_seq_one_letter_code
_entity_poly.pdbx_strand_id
1 'polypeptide(L)'
;MQFINMRELSRFPSKYVKIANEKDDIIITKNGHPYALLSKINDDDLEEYILAKHLDLEIEFDLAKDEYTAEKTTNIHNLINKAA
;
A
#
# COMPACT_ATOMS: atom_id res chain seq x y z
N MET A 1 2.28 16.02 -7.55
CA MET A 1 1.55 15.01 -8.33
C MET A 1 1.20 15.55 -9.71
N GLN A 2 1.43 14.78 -10.78
CA GLN A 2 1.21 15.17 -12.19
C GLN A 2 0.06 14.38 -12.83
N PHE A 3 -0.71 14.98 -13.74
CA PHE A 3 -1.74 14.30 -14.53
C PHE A 3 -1.28 14.11 -15.98
N ILE A 4 -1.48 12.90 -16.51
CA ILE A 4 -1.25 12.59 -17.93
C ILE A 4 -2.45 11.82 -18.48
N ASN A 5 -2.65 11.88 -19.79
CA ASN A 5 -3.66 11.03 -20.42
C ASN A 5 -3.03 9.71 -20.91
N MET A 6 -3.88 8.68 -21.10
CA MET A 6 -3.43 7.36 -21.57
C MET A 6 -2.67 7.39 -22.91
N ARG A 7 -3.00 8.32 -23.82
CA ARG A 7 -2.32 8.47 -25.11
C ARG A 7 -0.91 9.05 -24.97
N GLU A 8 -0.69 9.91 -23.99
CA GLU A 8 0.64 10.43 -23.67
C GLU A 8 1.52 9.34 -23.07
N LEU A 9 0.97 8.58 -22.11
CA LEU A 9 1.68 7.44 -21.50
C LEU A 9 2.11 6.43 -22.56
N SER A 10 1.21 6.05 -23.47
CA SER A 10 1.52 5.06 -24.50
C SER A 10 2.61 5.53 -25.47
N ARG A 11 2.71 6.83 -25.72
CA ARG A 11 3.71 7.41 -26.62
C ARG A 11 5.10 7.52 -25.97
N PHE A 12 5.17 7.76 -24.65
CA PHE A 12 6.42 8.01 -23.94
C PHE A 12 6.52 7.30 -22.58
N PRO A 13 6.38 5.96 -22.52
CA PRO A 13 6.28 5.24 -21.25
C PRO A 13 7.52 5.44 -20.37
N SER A 14 8.73 5.29 -20.93
CA SER A 14 9.99 5.41 -20.18
C SER A 14 10.20 6.80 -19.57
N LYS A 15 9.71 7.87 -20.23
CA LYS A 15 9.77 9.23 -19.70
C LYS A 15 8.98 9.35 -18.40
N TYR A 16 7.76 8.82 -18.40
CA TYR A 16 6.86 8.94 -17.26
C TYR A 16 7.24 7.97 -16.13
N VAL A 17 7.78 6.78 -16.44
CA VAL A 17 8.40 5.91 -15.44
C VAL A 17 9.56 6.62 -14.74
N LYS A 18 10.44 7.28 -15.50
CA LYS A 18 11.54 8.06 -14.92
C LYS A 18 11.05 9.19 -14.02
N ILE A 19 10.03 9.94 -14.47
CA ILE A 19 9.43 11.03 -13.66
C ILE A 19 8.82 10.49 -12.37
N ALA A 20 8.06 9.39 -12.45
CA ALA A 20 7.46 8.74 -11.28
C ALA A 20 8.52 8.24 -10.27
N ASN A 21 9.66 7.76 -10.76
CA ASN A 21 10.73 7.26 -9.91
C ASN A 21 11.59 8.37 -9.27
N GLU A 22 11.75 9.51 -9.94
CA GLU A 22 12.73 10.54 -9.54
C GLU A 22 12.11 11.83 -8.97
N LYS A 23 10.85 12.13 -9.31
CA LYS A 23 10.27 13.45 -9.06
C LYS A 23 8.95 13.40 -8.33
N ASP A 24 7.95 12.75 -8.92
CA ASP A 24 6.57 12.96 -8.49
C ASP A 24 5.65 11.88 -9.04
N ASP A 25 4.63 11.54 -8.26
CA ASP A 25 3.59 10.58 -8.64
C ASP A 25 2.77 11.08 -9.82
N ILE A 26 2.34 10.13 -10.66
CA ILE A 26 1.61 10.41 -11.89
C ILE A 26 0.24 9.75 -11.88
N ILE A 27 -0.81 10.58 -11.96
CA ILE A 27 -2.17 10.12 -12.22
C ILE A 27 -2.38 10.01 -13.73
N ILE A 28 -2.69 8.80 -14.17
CA ILE A 28 -3.06 8.48 -15.55
C ILE A 28 -4.57 8.63 -15.67
N THR A 29 -5.01 9.39 -16.66
CA THR A 29 -6.42 9.64 -16.95
C THR A 29 -6.88 8.97 -18.25
N LYS A 30 -8.15 8.56 -18.27
CA LYS A 30 -8.85 8.05 -19.46
C LYS A 30 -10.19 8.76 -19.56
N ASN A 31 -10.45 9.40 -20.70
CA ASN A 31 -11.66 10.21 -20.94
C ASN A 31 -11.90 11.30 -19.86
N GLY A 32 -10.82 11.91 -19.36
CA GLY A 32 -10.91 12.97 -18.34
C GLY A 32 -11.05 12.47 -16.90
N HIS A 33 -11.16 11.16 -16.67
CA HIS A 33 -11.27 10.58 -15.34
C HIS A 33 -9.98 9.87 -14.91
N PRO A 34 -9.60 9.90 -13.62
CA PRO A 34 -8.51 9.07 -13.09
C PRO A 34 -8.73 7.60 -13.42
N TYR A 35 -7.68 6.94 -13.89
CA TYR A 35 -7.72 5.55 -14.33
C TYR A 35 -6.66 4.68 -13.64
N ALA A 36 -5.46 5.23 -13.44
CA ALA A 36 -4.38 4.53 -12.74
C ALA A 36 -3.43 5.53 -12.08
N LEU A 37 -2.64 5.04 -11.13
CA LEU A 37 -1.54 5.74 -10.49
C LEU A 37 -0.23 5.06 -10.90
N LEU A 38 0.76 5.84 -11.30
CA LEU A 38 2.14 5.41 -11.45
C LEU A 38 2.97 6.13 -10.39
N SER A 39 3.45 5.36 -9.43
CA SER A 39 4.26 5.83 -8.31
C SER A 39 5.52 4.96 -8.20
N LYS A 40 6.55 5.50 -7.55
CA LYS A 40 7.72 4.71 -7.17
C LYS A 40 7.30 3.71 -6.10
N ILE A 41 7.80 2.48 -6.22
CA ILE A 41 7.67 1.46 -5.19
C ILE A 41 9.06 0.90 -4.91
N ASN A 42 9.37 0.66 -3.64
CA ASN A 42 10.57 -0.07 -3.21
C ASN A 42 10.19 -1.49 -2.75
N ASP A 43 11.19 -2.28 -2.34
CA ASP A 43 10.97 -3.68 -1.95
C ASP A 43 10.08 -3.81 -0.70
N ASP A 44 10.29 -2.95 0.30
CA ASP A 44 9.50 -2.93 1.54
C ASP A 44 8.04 -2.55 1.25
N ASP A 45 7.83 -1.51 0.42
CA ASP A 45 6.48 -1.07 0.01
C ASP A 45 5.72 -2.20 -0.72
N LEU A 46 6.43 -2.96 -1.57
CA LEU A 46 5.85 -4.08 -2.32
C LEU A 46 5.49 -5.25 -1.40
N GLU A 47 6.38 -5.59 -0.47
CA GLU A 47 6.14 -6.63 0.53
C GLU A 47 4.89 -6.29 1.34
N GLU A 48 4.81 -5.09 1.91
CA GLU A 48 3.65 -4.63 2.69
C GLU A 48 2.36 -4.71 1.86
N TYR A 49 2.39 -4.23 0.61
CA TYR A 49 1.22 -4.29 -0.27
C TYR A 49 0.75 -5.74 -0.53
N ILE A 50 1.68 -6.66 -0.76
CA ILE A 50 1.35 -8.08 -1.00
C ILE A 50 0.78 -8.70 0.27
N LEU A 51 1.41 -8.47 1.44
CA LEU A 51 0.99 -9.01 2.73
C LEU A 51 -0.40 -8.50 3.09
N ALA A 52 -0.63 -7.19 3.00
CA ALA A 52 -1.94 -6.58 3.27
C ALA A 52 -3.05 -7.19 2.39
N LYS A 53 -2.75 -7.44 1.11
CA LYS A 53 -3.73 -7.99 0.17
C LYS A 53 -3.98 -9.49 0.32
N HIS A 54 -2.99 -10.28 0.75
CA HIS A 54 -3.10 -11.74 0.82
C HIS A 54 -3.55 -12.27 2.18
N LEU A 55 -3.23 -11.56 3.26
CA LEU A 55 -3.42 -12.08 4.61
C LEU A 55 -4.68 -11.56 5.28
N ASP A 56 -5.62 -10.96 4.53
CA ASP A 56 -6.82 -10.30 5.07
C ASP A 56 -6.48 -9.46 6.31
N LEU A 57 -5.33 -8.76 6.30
CA LEU A 57 -4.78 -8.08 7.49
C LEU A 57 -5.76 -7.03 8.04
N GLU A 58 -6.65 -6.53 7.20
CA GLU A 58 -7.73 -5.63 7.61
C GLU A 58 -8.72 -6.34 8.57
N ILE A 59 -9.08 -7.59 8.29
CA ILE A 59 -9.92 -8.42 9.17
C ILE A 59 -9.18 -8.75 10.47
N GLU A 60 -7.93 -9.19 10.39
CA GLU A 60 -7.12 -9.49 11.57
C GLU A 60 -6.88 -8.24 12.43
N PHE A 61 -6.70 -7.08 11.81
CA PHE A 61 -6.59 -5.81 12.50
C PHE A 61 -7.89 -5.43 13.22
N ASP A 62 -9.04 -5.57 12.56
CA ASP A 62 -10.34 -5.30 13.18
C ASP A 62 -10.61 -6.24 14.36
N LEU A 63 -10.31 -7.55 14.20
CA LEU A 63 -10.39 -8.52 15.28
C LEU A 63 -9.48 -8.16 16.45
N ALA A 64 -8.21 -7.83 16.19
CA ALA A 64 -7.25 -7.44 17.23
C ALA A 64 -7.69 -6.16 17.96
N LYS A 65 -8.29 -5.21 17.25
CA LYS A 65 -8.85 -3.98 17.82
C LYS A 65 -10.05 -4.27 18.72
N ASP A 66 -10.95 -5.14 18.29
CA ASP A 66 -12.10 -5.59 19.09
C ASP A 66 -11.62 -6.32 20.35
N GLU A 67 -10.61 -7.18 20.24
CA GLU A 67 -10.01 -7.86 21.40
C GLU A 67 -9.32 -6.90 22.37
N TYR A 68 -8.62 -5.88 21.86
CA TYR A 68 -8.01 -4.84 22.68
C TYR A 68 -9.05 -4.04 23.46
N THR A 69 -10.10 -3.58 22.78
CA THR A 69 -11.18 -2.82 23.43
C THR A 69 -11.99 -3.66 24.42
N ALA A 70 -12.08 -4.98 24.21
CA ALA A 70 -12.70 -5.92 25.13
C ALA A 70 -11.76 -6.40 26.27
N GLU A 71 -10.57 -5.79 26.42
CA GLU A 71 -9.55 -6.16 27.42
C GLU A 71 -9.10 -7.63 27.35
N LYS A 72 -9.20 -8.25 26.18
CA LYS A 72 -8.76 -9.64 25.94
C LYS A 72 -7.27 -9.76 25.59
N THR A 73 -6.57 -8.64 25.56
CA THR A 73 -5.13 -8.61 25.26
C THR A 73 -4.31 -9.00 26.48
N THR A 74 -3.07 -9.45 26.25
CA THR A 74 -2.16 -9.84 27.32
C THR A 74 -0.84 -9.11 27.18
N ASN A 75 -0.24 -8.75 28.31
CA ASN A 75 1.08 -8.14 28.31
C ASN A 75 2.13 -9.15 27.87
N ILE A 76 3.04 -8.72 27.00
CA ILE A 76 4.09 -9.59 26.43
C ILE A 76 4.95 -10.27 27.51
N HIS A 77 5.26 -9.59 28.62
CA HIS A 77 6.02 -10.19 29.71
C HIS A 77 5.27 -11.34 30.38
N ASN A 78 3.94 -11.22 30.50
CA ASN A 78 3.11 -12.28 31.07
C ASN A 78 3.01 -13.50 30.13
N LEU A 79 3.05 -13.26 28.81
CA LEU A 79 3.01 -14.32 27.81
C LEU A 79 4.34 -15.10 27.77
N ILE A 80 5.47 -14.39 27.74
CA ILE A 80 6.82 -14.99 27.71
C ILE A 80 7.06 -15.83 28.97
N ASN A 81 6.68 -15.32 30.14
CA ASN A 81 6.84 -16.03 31.41
C ASN A 81 5.94 -17.26 31.55
N LYS A 82 4.88 -17.39 30.73
CA LYS A 82 4.00 -18.58 30.68
C LYS A 82 4.52 -19.68 29.74
N ALA A 83 5.39 -19.33 28.81
CA ALA A 83 5.94 -20.25 27.81
C ALA A 83 7.29 -20.86 28.20
N ALA A 84 7.86 -20.42 29.34
CA ALA A 84 9.06 -20.96 29.97
C ALA A 84 8.68 -21.95 31.10
#